data_AF-A0A7L4MY38-F1
#
_entry.id   AF-A0A7L4MY38-F1
#
_cell.length_a   1.000
_cell.length_b   1.000
_cell.length_c   1.000
_cell.angle_alpha   90.00
_cell.angle_beta   90.00
_cell.angle_gamma   90.00
#
_symmetry.space_group_name_H-M   'P 1'
#
loop_
_entity.id
_entity.type
_entity.pdbx_description
1 polymer ?
#
loop_
_entity_poly.entity_id
_entity_poly.type
_entity_poly.pdbx_seq_one_letter_code
_entity_poly.pdbx_strand_id
1 'polypeptide(L)'
;KTEDKKTYGVSIYLCVSLQGGVDNEVSLTAYITIALLEIPLPVNHSVVRNALFCLETAVDEQENHVYTKALMGYAFALAGKEEKRKVLLDSLEKDAVKKDGSVHWQRPGKEPEADVPSYRSRAPSAEVEMTAYVLLAQLTTRPAPSQLELSFASLVAKWISSQQNPNGGFSSTQ
;
A
#
# COMPACT_ATOMS: atom_id res chain seq x y z
N LYS A 1 47.84 1.25 14.84
CA LYS A 1 46.75 0.43 15.43
C LYS A 1 45.49 0.82 14.68
N THR A 2 45.21 0.05 13.64
CA THR A 2 44.10 0.14 12.70
C THR A 2 42.85 -0.44 13.36
N GLU A 3 41.73 0.27 13.30
CA GLU A 3 40.42 -0.37 13.45
C GLU A 3 39.39 0.41 12.63
N ASP A 4 39.16 -0.11 11.42
CA ASP A 4 38.16 0.32 10.46
C ASP A 4 36.75 0.07 11.01
N LYS A 5 36.02 1.14 11.35
CA LYS A 5 34.55 1.08 11.41
C LYS A 5 34.00 1.40 10.03
N LYS A 6 33.85 0.38 9.20
CA LYS A 6 33.01 0.46 7.99
C LYS A 6 31.56 0.58 8.43
N THR A 7 31.08 1.82 8.47
CA THR A 7 29.64 2.13 8.51
C THR A 7 29.06 1.62 7.20
N TYR A 8 28.29 0.53 7.27
CA TYR A 8 27.46 0.07 6.16
C TYR A 8 26.32 1.09 5.98
N GLY A 9 26.62 2.17 5.27
CA GLY A 9 25.60 3.04 4.70
C GLY A 9 24.87 2.22 3.64
N VAL A 10 23.66 1.81 3.95
CA VAL A 10 22.77 1.15 3.00
C VAL A 10 22.37 2.22 1.98
N SER A 11 23.18 2.36 0.93
CA SER A 11 22.92 3.23 -0.20
C SER A 11 21.95 2.50 -1.12
N ILE A 12 20.66 2.77 -0.96
CA ILE A 12 19.59 2.16 -1.75
C ILE A 12 19.42 2.99 -3.02
N TYR A 13 20.09 2.59 -4.09
CA TYR A 13 19.74 3.02 -5.44
C TYR A 13 18.48 2.26 -5.88
N LEU A 14 17.30 2.88 -5.78
CA LEU A 14 16.06 2.32 -6.29
C LEU A 14 15.86 2.77 -7.75
N CYS A 15 15.69 1.82 -8.67
CA CYS A 15 15.46 2.09 -10.09
C CYS A 15 14.06 2.69 -10.28
N VAL A 16 13.97 3.80 -11.02
CA VAL A 16 12.74 4.60 -11.22
C VAL A 16 11.59 3.79 -11.86
N SER A 17 11.86 2.66 -12.53
CA SER A 17 10.80 1.77 -13.05
C SER A 17 10.18 0.83 -12.00
N LEU A 18 10.76 0.76 -10.79
CA LEU A 18 10.28 0.00 -9.63
C LEU A 18 9.65 0.92 -8.57
N GLN A 19 9.39 2.20 -8.86
CA GLN A 19 8.68 3.12 -7.96
C GLN A 19 7.26 3.34 -8.49
N GLY A 20 6.39 2.33 -8.42
CA GLY A 20 5.02 2.34 -8.92
C GLY A 20 4.05 3.35 -8.25
N GLY A 21 4.55 4.52 -7.83
CA GLY A 21 3.77 5.58 -7.20
C GLY A 21 4.49 6.32 -6.07
N VAL A 22 5.75 5.98 -5.77
CA VAL A 22 6.55 6.59 -4.70
C VAL A 22 6.94 8.02 -5.09
N ASP A 23 6.10 8.99 -4.75
CA ASP A 23 6.26 10.40 -5.12
C ASP A 23 6.81 11.27 -3.96
N ASN A 24 6.96 10.70 -2.75
CA ASN A 24 7.43 11.45 -1.58
C ASN A 24 8.19 10.60 -0.54
N GLU A 25 8.98 11.25 0.32
CA GLU A 25 9.79 10.61 1.38
C GLU A 25 8.97 9.70 2.30
N VAL A 26 7.70 10.03 2.53
CA VAL A 26 6.77 9.25 3.35
C VAL A 26 6.44 7.91 2.70
N SER A 27 6.12 7.91 1.39
CA SER A 27 5.83 6.68 0.65
C SER A 27 7.05 5.74 0.57
N LEU A 28 8.26 6.31 0.44
CA LEU A 28 9.51 5.53 0.47
C LEU A 28 9.75 4.93 1.86
N THR A 29 9.54 5.73 2.92
CA THR A 29 9.67 5.27 4.30
C THR A 29 8.68 4.14 4.60
N ALA A 30 7.44 4.26 4.13
CA ALA A 30 6.42 3.22 4.27
C ALA A 30 6.84 1.93 3.55
N TYR A 31 7.31 2.03 2.30
CA TYR A 31 7.78 0.87 1.52
C TYR A 31 8.93 0.12 2.20
N ILE A 32 9.96 0.85 2.67
CA ILE A 32 11.09 0.25 3.40
C ILE A 32 10.61 -0.39 4.70
N THR A 33 9.68 0.26 5.41
CA THR A 33 9.13 -0.27 6.67
C THR A 33 8.36 -1.57 6.45
N ILE A 34 7.55 -1.65 5.39
CA ILE A 34 6.85 -2.89 4.99
C ILE A 34 7.86 -4.01 4.74
N ALA A 35 8.88 -3.76 3.90
CA ALA A 35 9.90 -4.75 3.57
C ALA A 35 10.65 -5.26 4.82
N LEU A 36 10.95 -4.36 5.76
CA LEU A 36 11.59 -4.73 7.04
C LEU A 36 10.65 -5.54 7.95
N LEU A 37 9.35 -5.28 7.94
CA LEU A 37 8.39 -6.03 8.75
C LEU A 37 8.04 -7.39 8.15
N GLU A 38 8.07 -7.52 6.81
CA GLU A 38 7.90 -8.80 6.12
C GLU A 38 9.09 -9.74 6.31
N ILE A 39 10.32 -9.20 6.38
CA ILE A 39 11.51 -9.95 6.79
C ILE A 39 11.56 -9.91 8.32
N PRO A 40 10.93 -10.87 9.03
CA PRO A 40 10.32 -10.77 10.38
C PRO A 40 11.16 -10.06 11.46
N LEU A 41 11.41 -8.77 11.25
CA LEU A 41 12.26 -7.94 12.07
C LEU A 41 11.38 -7.42 13.19
N PRO A 42 11.80 -7.55 14.45
CA PRO A 42 11.01 -7.08 15.57
C PRO A 42 10.66 -5.59 15.43
N VAL A 43 9.41 -5.24 15.74
CA VAL A 43 8.94 -3.84 15.79
C VAL A 43 9.73 -2.97 16.76
N ASN A 44 10.44 -3.57 17.73
CA ASN A 44 11.30 -2.88 18.68
C ASN A 44 12.70 -2.54 18.14
N HIS A 45 13.05 -3.03 16.95
CA HIS A 45 14.31 -2.70 16.29
C HIS A 45 14.35 -1.19 16.02
N SER A 46 15.46 -0.55 16.33
CA SER A 46 15.60 0.92 16.30
C SER A 46 15.17 1.54 14.97
N VAL A 47 15.56 0.91 13.85
CA VAL A 47 15.20 1.35 12.50
C VAL A 47 13.70 1.30 12.27
N VAL A 48 13.04 0.20 12.63
CA VAL A 48 11.59 0.01 12.45
C VAL A 48 10.81 0.96 13.35
N ARG A 49 11.21 1.08 14.61
CA ARG A 49 10.59 2.00 15.56
C ARG A 49 10.65 3.45 15.10
N ASN A 50 11.81 3.91 14.62
CA ASN A 50 11.98 5.28 14.14
C ASN A 50 11.18 5.53 12.86
N ALA A 51 11.15 4.55 11.94
CA ALA A 51 10.35 4.66 10.73
C ALA A 51 8.85 4.71 11.05
N LEU A 52 8.35 3.86 11.95
CA LEU A 52 6.97 3.91 12.41
C LEU A 52 6.60 5.24 13.07
N PHE A 53 7.50 5.84 13.85
CA PHE A 53 7.27 7.17 14.44
C PHE A 53 7.13 8.26 13.37
N CYS A 54 7.96 8.21 12.31
CA CYS A 54 7.85 9.11 11.16
C CYS A 54 6.49 8.93 10.46
N LEU A 55 6.08 7.68 10.21
CA LEU A 55 4.77 7.40 9.61
C LEU A 55 3.61 7.86 10.49
N GLU A 56 3.68 7.68 11.81
CA GLU A 56 2.64 8.10 12.75
C GLU A 56 2.41 9.62 12.71
N THR A 57 3.50 10.38 12.57
CA THR A 57 3.48 11.84 12.44
C THR A 57 2.90 12.24 11.08
N ALA A 58 3.29 11.55 10.01
CA ALA A 58 2.77 11.79 8.67
C ALA A 58 1.25 11.55 8.57
N VAL A 59 0.68 10.58 9.30
CA VAL A 59 -0.78 10.36 9.33
C VAL A 59 -1.54 11.57 9.86
N ASP A 60 -0.95 12.30 10.81
CA ASP A 60 -1.58 13.47 11.42
C ASP A 60 -1.48 14.71 10.50
N GLU A 61 -0.67 14.64 9.45
CA GLU A 61 -0.60 15.63 8.37
C GLU A 61 -1.68 15.33 7.30
N GLN A 62 -2.54 16.30 7.02
CA GLN A 62 -3.83 16.09 6.34
C GLN A 62 -3.74 15.95 4.80
N GLU A 63 -2.55 16.03 4.21
CA GLU A 63 -2.31 16.08 2.76
C GLU A 63 -1.76 14.78 2.14
N ASN A 64 -2.02 13.62 2.75
CA ASN A 64 -1.52 12.37 2.19
C ASN A 64 -2.29 11.90 0.96
N HIS A 65 -1.58 11.60 -0.13
CA HIS A 65 -2.15 10.98 -1.32
C HIS A 65 -2.68 9.56 -1.04
N VAL A 66 -3.69 9.12 -1.81
CA VAL A 66 -4.35 7.81 -1.69
C VAL A 66 -3.32 6.66 -1.69
N TYR A 67 -2.30 6.73 -2.54
CA TYR A 67 -1.22 5.75 -2.61
C TYR A 67 -0.44 5.67 -1.29
N THR A 68 0.02 6.80 -0.75
CA THR A 68 0.74 6.87 0.53
C THR A 68 -0.11 6.34 1.69
N LYS A 69 -1.41 6.67 1.72
CA LYS A 69 -2.35 6.13 2.72
C LYS A 69 -2.43 4.60 2.66
N ALA A 70 -2.46 4.02 1.46
CA ALA A 70 -2.52 2.56 1.29
C ALA A 70 -1.26 1.88 1.83
N LEU A 71 -0.07 2.38 1.50
CA LEU A 71 1.20 1.84 2.02
C LEU A 71 1.29 1.98 3.54
N MET A 72 0.96 3.15 4.10
CA MET A 72 0.96 3.36 5.54
C MET A 72 -0.03 2.42 6.25
N GLY A 73 -1.22 2.23 5.67
CA GLY A 73 -2.23 1.30 6.18
C GLY A 73 -1.67 -0.11 6.30
N TYR A 74 -0.96 -0.59 5.28
CA TYR A 74 -0.34 -1.91 5.33
C TYR A 74 0.84 -2.00 6.31
N ALA A 75 1.69 -0.97 6.36
CA ALA A 75 2.79 -0.90 7.32
C ALA A 75 2.29 -0.98 8.78
N PHE A 76 1.22 -0.25 9.11
CA PHE A 76 0.62 -0.30 10.44
C PHE A 76 -0.09 -1.62 10.73
N ALA A 77 -0.68 -2.25 9.71
CA ALA A 77 -1.24 -3.59 9.82
C ALA A 77 -0.17 -4.62 10.21
N LEU A 78 0.98 -4.61 9.54
CA LEU A 78 2.13 -5.46 9.87
C LEU A 78 2.69 -5.17 11.26
N ALA A 79 2.74 -3.89 11.66
CA ALA A 79 3.25 -3.46 12.96
C ALA A 79 2.27 -3.68 14.13
N GLY A 80 1.03 -4.14 13.88
CA GLY A 80 -0.01 -4.32 14.89
C GLY A 80 -0.55 -3.01 15.47
N LYS A 81 -0.46 -1.90 14.72
CA LYS A 81 -0.94 -0.57 15.11
C LYS A 81 -2.38 -0.37 14.64
N GLU A 82 -3.29 -1.12 15.26
CA GLU A 82 -4.69 -1.25 14.85
C GLU A 82 -5.43 0.10 14.72
N GLU A 83 -5.22 1.03 15.66
CA GLU A 83 -5.90 2.33 15.67
C GLU A 83 -5.53 3.19 14.46
N LYS A 84 -4.23 3.36 14.19
CA LYS A 84 -3.74 4.14 13.04
C LYS A 84 -4.09 3.46 11.71
N ARG A 85 -4.06 2.12 11.65
CA ARG A 85 -4.54 1.35 10.49
C ARG A 85 -6.01 1.66 10.21
N LYS A 86 -6.87 1.61 11.25
CA LYS A 86 -8.30 1.85 11.10
C LYS A 86 -8.59 3.27 10.60
N VAL A 87 -7.93 4.28 11.17
CA VAL A 87 -8.05 5.68 10.70
C VAL A 87 -7.74 5.80 9.21
N LEU A 88 -6.67 5.15 8.74
CA LEU A 88 -6.29 5.16 7.33
C LEU A 88 -7.27 4.39 6.44
N LEU A 89 -7.73 3.22 6.86
CA LEU A 89 -8.72 2.43 6.12
C LEU A 89 -10.07 3.15 6.02
N ASP A 90 -10.52 3.79 7.10
CA ASP A 90 -11.74 4.60 7.11
C ASP A 90 -11.62 5.82 6.19
N SER A 91 -10.41 6.41 6.11
CA SER A 91 -10.14 7.46 5.11
C SER A 91 -10.13 6.91 3.69
N LEU A 92 -9.51 5.76 3.46
CA LEU A 92 -9.42 5.14 2.14
C LEU A 92 -10.79 4.70 1.65
N GLU A 93 -11.67 4.19 2.51
CA GLU A 93 -13.02 3.79 2.10
C GLU A 93 -13.82 4.98 1.54
N LYS A 94 -13.61 6.20 2.06
CA LYS A 94 -14.24 7.42 1.53
C LYS A 94 -13.72 7.78 0.13
N ASP A 95 -12.46 7.46 -0.14
CA ASP A 95 -11.78 7.70 -1.41
C ASP A 95 -12.01 6.54 -2.42
N ALA A 96 -12.75 5.49 -2.03
CA ALA A 96 -12.91 4.28 -2.83
C ALA A 96 -13.93 4.45 -3.97
N VAL A 97 -13.57 3.93 -5.15
CA VAL A 97 -14.47 3.85 -6.31
C VAL A 97 -15.24 2.53 -6.24
N LYS A 98 -16.57 2.61 -6.11
CA LYS A 98 -17.47 1.44 -6.06
C LYS A 98 -18.23 1.35 -7.39
N LYS A 99 -17.86 0.39 -8.25
CA LYS A 99 -18.49 0.19 -9.59
C LYS A 99 -18.71 -1.30 -9.86
N ASP A 100 -19.87 -1.66 -10.42
CA ASP A 100 -20.22 -3.03 -10.86
C ASP A 100 -20.01 -4.13 -9.80
N GLY A 101 -20.27 -3.80 -8.53
CA GLY A 101 -20.04 -4.69 -7.39
C GLY A 101 -18.56 -5.05 -7.21
N SER A 102 -17.68 -4.09 -7.47
CA SER A 102 -16.23 -4.16 -7.26
C SER A 102 -15.75 -2.84 -6.63
N VAL A 103 -14.65 -2.90 -5.88
CA VAL A 103 -14.12 -1.74 -5.16
C VAL A 103 -12.64 -1.58 -5.48
N HIS A 104 -12.23 -0.37 -5.83
CA HIS A 104 -10.84 -0.06 -6.17
C HIS A 104 -10.48 1.40 -5.87
N TRP A 105 -9.20 1.72 -5.93
CA TRP A 105 -8.67 3.06 -5.70
C TRP A 105 -7.96 3.61 -6.93
N GLN A 106 -8.05 4.93 -7.11
CA GLN A 106 -7.45 5.64 -8.23
C GLN A 106 -6.79 6.94 -7.76
N ARG A 107 -5.82 7.45 -8.54
CA ARG A 107 -5.19 8.75 -8.25
C ARG A 107 -6.16 9.90 -8.57
N PRO A 108 -6.18 10.98 -7.77
CA PRO A 108 -6.99 12.15 -8.06
C PRO A 108 -6.60 12.79 -9.39
N GLY A 109 -7.59 13.28 -10.15
CA GLY A 109 -7.39 13.92 -11.46
C GLY A 109 -7.49 13.00 -12.68
N LYS A 110 -7.85 11.73 -12.50
CA LYS A 110 -8.22 10.85 -13.62
C LYS A 110 -9.59 11.24 -14.13
N GLU A 111 -9.69 11.66 -15.39
CA GLU A 111 -10.98 11.83 -16.06
C GLU A 111 -11.72 10.48 -16.07
N PRO A 112 -13.04 10.45 -15.82
CA PRO A 112 -13.80 9.22 -15.91
C PRO A 112 -13.58 8.62 -17.31
N GLU A 113 -12.98 7.44 -17.36
CA GLU A 113 -12.72 6.71 -18.59
C GLU A 113 -14.04 6.65 -19.37
N ALA A 114 -14.10 7.35 -20.51
CA ALA A 114 -15.22 7.30 -21.45
C ALA A 114 -15.59 5.84 -21.70
N ASP A 115 -16.89 5.49 -21.76
CA ASP A 115 -17.48 4.14 -21.87
C ASP A 115 -16.71 3.15 -22.78
N VAL A 116 -15.52 2.73 -22.36
CA VAL A 116 -14.73 1.69 -22.98
C VAL A 116 -15.18 0.38 -22.34
N PRO A 117 -15.46 -0.65 -23.14
CA PRO A 117 -15.85 -1.94 -22.60
C PRO A 117 -14.84 -2.42 -21.55
N SER A 118 -15.35 -2.91 -20.41
CA SER A 118 -14.58 -3.31 -19.22
C SER A 118 -13.43 -4.28 -19.50
N TYR A 119 -13.48 -5.04 -20.60
CA TYR A 119 -12.42 -5.96 -21.02
C TYR A 119 -11.21 -5.29 -21.71
N ARG A 120 -11.29 -4.00 -22.05
CA ARG A 120 -10.23 -3.24 -22.74
C ARG A 120 -9.60 -2.13 -21.90
N SER A 121 -10.26 -1.66 -20.85
CA SER A 121 -9.68 -0.65 -19.96
C SER A 121 -8.94 -1.34 -18.81
N ARG A 122 -7.63 -1.56 -18.98
CA ARG A 122 -6.77 -2.02 -17.88
C ARG A 122 -6.33 -0.81 -17.08
N ALA A 123 -6.52 -0.87 -15.77
CA ALA A 123 -6.05 0.15 -14.87
C ALA A 123 -4.51 0.27 -14.96
N PRO A 124 -3.96 1.49 -14.89
CA PRO A 124 -2.53 1.71 -14.71
C PRO A 124 -1.98 0.91 -13.52
N SER A 125 -0.71 0.47 -13.62
CA SER A 125 -0.02 -0.31 -12.58
C SER A 125 -0.23 0.20 -11.16
N ALA A 126 -0.10 1.51 -10.95
CA ALA A 126 -0.20 2.13 -9.63
C ALA A 126 -1.59 1.95 -8.98
N GLU A 127 -2.65 1.84 -9.77
CA GLU A 127 -4.02 1.60 -9.29
C GLU A 127 -4.20 0.16 -8.82
N VAL A 128 -3.60 -0.80 -9.54
CA VAL A 128 -3.56 -2.20 -9.13
C VAL A 128 -2.75 -2.35 -7.84
N GLU A 129 -1.57 -1.74 -7.80
CA GLU A 129 -0.67 -1.78 -6.65
C GLU A 129 -1.30 -1.16 -5.40
N MET A 130 -1.87 0.06 -5.50
CA MET A 130 -2.51 0.68 -4.33
C MET A 130 -3.69 -0.15 -3.83
N THR A 131 -4.50 -0.70 -4.74
CA THR A 131 -5.66 -1.51 -4.39
C THR A 131 -5.23 -2.81 -3.72
N ALA A 132 -4.12 -3.40 -4.16
CA ALA A 132 -3.51 -4.56 -3.52
C ALA A 132 -3.00 -4.26 -2.10
N TYR A 133 -2.32 -3.13 -1.87
CA TYR A 133 -1.90 -2.73 -0.53
C TYR A 133 -3.09 -2.50 0.42
N VAL A 134 -4.18 -1.91 -0.06
CA VAL A 134 -5.40 -1.76 0.76
C VAL A 134 -5.97 -3.13 1.12
N LEU A 135 -6.04 -4.05 0.16
CA LEU A 135 -6.49 -5.42 0.43
C LEU A 135 -5.61 -6.11 1.47
N LEU A 136 -4.29 -6.00 1.34
CA LEU A 136 -3.33 -6.56 2.30
C LEU A 136 -3.49 -5.95 3.69
N ALA A 137 -3.70 -4.63 3.78
CA ALA A 137 -3.95 -3.95 5.04
C ALA A 137 -5.23 -4.44 5.74
N GLN A 138 -6.28 -4.76 4.97
CA GLN A 138 -7.52 -5.32 5.51
C GLN A 138 -7.36 -6.76 6.00
N LEU A 139 -6.61 -7.58 5.25
CA LEU A 139 -6.40 -8.99 5.59
C LEU A 139 -5.38 -9.19 6.72
N THR A 140 -4.48 -8.23 6.91
CA THR A 140 -3.40 -8.28 7.91
C THR A 140 -3.88 -7.67 9.24
N THR A 141 -4.93 -8.25 9.82
CA THR A 141 -5.43 -7.86 11.15
C THR A 141 -5.28 -8.99 12.16
N ARG A 142 -5.08 -8.61 13.43
CA ARG A 142 -5.08 -9.50 14.58
C ARG A 142 -5.98 -8.89 15.67
N PRO A 143 -7.08 -9.56 16.08
CA PRO A 143 -7.55 -10.90 15.70
C PRO A 143 -7.99 -10.99 14.23
N ALA A 144 -8.26 -12.20 13.75
CA ALA A 144 -8.62 -12.45 12.35
C ALA A 144 -9.80 -11.56 11.87
N PRO A 145 -9.81 -11.16 10.58
CA PRO A 145 -10.85 -10.28 10.06
C PRO A 145 -12.25 -10.85 10.23
N SER A 146 -13.21 -9.97 10.51
CA SER A 146 -14.63 -10.31 10.61
C SER A 146 -15.22 -10.72 9.26
N GLN A 147 -16.37 -11.40 9.28
CA GLN A 147 -17.09 -11.77 8.05
C GLN A 147 -17.43 -10.55 7.17
N LEU A 148 -17.68 -9.40 7.78
CA LEU A 148 -17.96 -8.15 7.08
C LEU A 148 -16.70 -7.64 6.37
N GLU A 149 -15.56 -7.63 7.04
CA GLU A 149 -14.27 -7.24 6.44
C GLU A 149 -13.87 -8.20 5.31
N LEU A 150 -14.08 -9.51 5.48
CA LEU A 150 -13.86 -10.49 4.42
C LEU A 150 -14.77 -10.27 3.22
N SER A 151 -16.04 -9.94 3.45
CA SER A 151 -16.99 -9.64 2.38
C SER A 151 -16.55 -8.41 1.59
N PHE A 152 -16.06 -7.37 2.26
CA PHE A 152 -15.52 -6.18 1.61
C PHE A 152 -14.24 -6.49 0.83
N ALA A 153 -13.29 -7.20 1.45
CA ALA A 153 -12.05 -7.65 0.83
C ALA A 153 -12.31 -8.48 -0.45
N SER A 154 -13.39 -9.27 -0.48
CA SER A 154 -13.78 -10.03 -1.66
C SER A 154 -14.16 -9.14 -2.85
N LEU A 155 -14.77 -7.98 -2.61
CA LEU A 155 -15.12 -7.00 -3.66
C LEU A 155 -13.87 -6.35 -4.26
N VAL A 156 -12.86 -6.13 -3.42
CA VAL A 156 -11.55 -5.61 -3.84
C VAL A 156 -10.79 -6.67 -4.65
N ALA A 157 -10.75 -7.92 -4.14
CA ALA A 157 -10.12 -9.04 -4.84
C ALA A 157 -10.76 -9.33 -6.20
N LYS A 158 -12.09 -9.20 -6.30
CA LYS A 158 -12.83 -9.30 -7.57
C LYS A 158 -12.34 -8.27 -8.58
N TRP A 159 -12.13 -7.02 -8.14
CA TRP A 159 -11.58 -5.99 -9.02
C TRP A 159 -10.16 -6.32 -9.47
N ILE A 160 -9.26 -6.66 -8.55
CA ILE A 160 -7.88 -7.03 -8.88
C ILE A 160 -7.86 -8.19 -9.90
N SER A 161 -8.67 -9.22 -9.69
CA SER A 161 -8.74 -10.38 -10.59
C SER A 161 -9.16 -9.99 -12.02
N SER A 162 -9.99 -8.96 -12.17
CA SER A 162 -10.40 -8.43 -13.49
C SER A 162 -9.27 -7.71 -14.24
N GLN A 163 -8.20 -7.31 -13.55
CA GLN A 163 -7.06 -6.61 -14.14
C GLN A 163 -5.96 -7.55 -14.67
N GLN A 164 -6.09 -8.86 -14.47
CA GLN A 164 -5.15 -9.84 -15.01
C GLN A 164 -5.21 -9.90 -16.53
N ASN A 165 -4.05 -10.08 -17.17
CA ASN A 165 -3.96 -10.37 -18.58
C ASN A 165 -4.40 -11.83 -18.86
N PRO A 166 -4.70 -12.20 -20.12
CA PRO A 166 -5.12 -13.57 -20.48
C PRO A 166 -4.13 -14.68 -20.10
N ASN A 167 -2.88 -14.33 -19.79
CA ASN A 167 -1.82 -15.24 -19.37
C ASN A 167 -1.60 -15.22 -17.83
N GLY A 168 -2.47 -14.55 -17.06
CA GLY A 168 -2.45 -14.50 -15.59
C GLY A 168 -1.53 -13.44 -14.96
N GLY A 169 -0.85 -12.61 -15.76
CA GLY A 169 0.04 -11.55 -15.26
C GLY A 169 -0.62 -10.16 -15.18
N PHE A 170 -0.04 -9.24 -14.40
CA PHE A 170 -0.44 -7.83 -14.36
C PHE A 170 0.44 -6.96 -15.27
N SER A 171 0.04 -5.71 -15.49
CA SER A 171 0.77 -4.76 -16.35
C SER A 171 2.14 -4.34 -15.80
N SER A 172 2.46 -4.69 -14.55
CA SER A 172 3.70 -4.34 -13.85
C SER A 172 4.17 -5.46 -12.92
N THR A 173 5.41 -5.33 -12.45
CA THR A 173 6.12 -6.31 -11.63
C THR A 173 6.06 -6.03 -10.13
N GLN A 174 5.59 -4.85 -9.71
CA GLN A 174 5.32 -4.53 -8.31
C GLN A 174 3.91 -4.99 -7.90
#